data_AF-A0A1H4WF62-F1
#
_entry.id   AF-A0A1H4WF62-F1
#
_cell.length_a   1.000
_cell.length_b   1.000
_cell.length_c   1.000
_cell.angle_alpha   90.00
_cell.angle_beta   90.00
_cell.angle_gamma   90.00
#
_symmetry.space_group_name_H-M   'P 1'
#
loop_
_entity.id
_entity.type
_entity.pdbx_description
1 polymer ?
#
loop_
_entity_poly.entity_id
_entity_poly.type
_entity_poly.pdbx_seq_one_letter_code
_entity_poly.pdbx_strand_id
1 'polypeptide(L)'
;MGIASIAPGLLTTRAEMDQLFGGGHQGGILPSKTTPNILIYVDHDSGKQYGYEDGWLAEDDELGPIFEYTGQGTSGDQTFLGTKGSRNAAVLYHAEAGRALHVFVAEGKVPGSSSSAKQQRYIGEFALDPTLPYTVREAHGKGQKQRRIIVFRLRPKGAFERLSKDAVTRAETTTAHRVLASVAEPKMQEPKRVAAKKKLVSESRRAAQPSVIAEHRQSELRDAYLKKLTAQGHEVCALQIKIANTTTTLTTDLYDATAHELYSVRGESSREEVRAAVGQLKDYVRHLRPHPPKLVTLLPEKPQDDLTNLLHTEEIDLVFRDGSAYTRCTAK
;
A
#
# COMPACT_ATOMS: atom_id res chain seq x y z
N MET A 1 17.44 33.44 13.30
CA MET A 1 18.20 32.49 14.13
C MET A 1 17.98 31.12 13.51
N GLY A 2 19.03 30.38 13.17
CA GLY A 2 18.90 29.09 12.50
C GLY A 2 18.47 27.99 13.47
N ILE A 3 17.61 27.08 13.01
CA ILE A 3 17.24 25.87 13.75
C ILE A 3 18.45 24.93 13.72
N ALA A 4 19.10 24.72 14.87
CA ALA A 4 20.29 23.86 14.99
C ALA A 4 19.94 22.36 15.10
N SER A 5 18.73 22.03 15.56
CA SER A 5 18.23 20.66 15.68
C SER A 5 16.70 20.65 15.63
N ILE A 6 16.11 19.51 15.26
CA ILE A 6 14.66 19.33 15.24
C ILE A 6 14.23 18.30 16.29
N ALA A 7 13.08 18.52 16.89
CA ALA A 7 12.41 17.58 17.79
C ALA A 7 10.90 17.55 17.45
N PRO A 8 10.21 16.41 17.63
CA PRO A 8 8.77 16.34 17.38
C PRO A 8 8.02 17.48 18.10
N GLY A 9 7.04 18.06 17.41
CA GLY A 9 6.26 19.22 17.86
C GLY A 9 6.86 20.57 17.49
N LEU A 10 8.11 20.62 17.02
CA LEU A 10 8.70 21.85 16.52
C LEU A 10 7.90 22.41 15.34
N LEU A 11 7.45 23.64 15.49
CA LEU A 11 6.88 24.42 14.40
C LEU A 11 7.99 25.11 13.60
N THR A 12 8.00 24.87 12.29
CA THR A 12 9.01 25.35 11.35
C THR A 12 8.36 25.80 10.04
N THR A 13 9.14 26.37 9.16
CA THR A 13 8.81 26.63 7.76
C THR A 13 9.59 25.72 6.82
N ARG A 14 9.14 25.60 5.57
CA ARG A 14 9.89 24.87 4.53
C ARG A 14 11.23 25.55 4.19
N ALA A 15 11.34 26.86 4.42
CA ALA A 15 12.57 27.61 4.16
C ALA A 15 13.65 27.25 5.19
N GLU A 16 13.28 27.19 6.47
CA GLU A 16 14.20 26.75 7.54
C GLU A 16 14.62 25.29 7.34
N MET A 17 13.70 24.41 6.94
CA MET A 17 14.03 23.01 6.67
C MET A 17 14.90 22.82 5.43
N ASP A 18 14.75 23.66 4.40
CA ASP A 18 15.66 23.65 3.25
C ASP A 18 17.07 24.15 3.62
N GLN A 19 17.18 25.11 4.55
CA GLN A 19 18.49 25.52 5.08
C GLN A 19 19.15 24.40 5.90
N LEU A 20 18.38 23.66 6.69
CA LEU A 20 18.90 22.60 7.55
C LEU A 20 19.20 21.31 6.79
N PHE A 21 18.28 20.85 5.94
CA PHE A 21 18.38 19.57 5.24
C PHE A 21 18.50 19.69 3.73
N GLY A 22 18.10 20.80 3.13
CA GLY A 22 17.82 20.90 1.70
C GLY A 22 16.43 20.33 1.34
N GLY A 23 16.24 19.96 0.08
CA GLY A 23 14.99 19.35 -0.42
C GLY A 23 14.08 20.33 -1.16
N GLY A 24 14.34 21.64 -1.09
CA GLY A 24 13.58 22.69 -1.77
C GLY A 24 12.27 23.02 -1.08
N HIS A 25 11.40 23.78 -1.76
CA HIS A 25 10.22 24.39 -1.13
C HIS A 25 8.87 23.88 -1.65
N GLN A 26 8.84 23.14 -2.76
CA GLN A 26 7.59 22.78 -3.46
C GLN A 26 7.42 21.27 -3.69
N GLY A 27 6.30 20.74 -3.24
CA GLY A 27 5.94 19.33 -3.34
C GLY A 27 5.66 18.70 -1.97
N GLY A 28 5.13 17.48 -2.00
CA GLY A 28 4.93 16.65 -0.80
C GLY A 28 6.17 15.82 -0.45
N ILE A 29 6.84 15.24 -1.45
CA ILE A 29 8.07 14.46 -1.27
C ILE A 29 9.26 15.26 -1.80
N LEU A 30 10.20 15.56 -0.92
CA LEU A 30 11.34 16.43 -1.20
C LEU A 30 12.66 15.75 -0.84
N PRO A 31 13.24 14.96 -1.76
CA PRO A 31 14.57 14.41 -1.58
C PRO A 31 15.63 15.53 -1.65
N SER A 32 16.44 15.67 -0.59
CA SER A 32 17.59 16.57 -0.60
C SER A 32 18.69 16.12 -1.57
N LYS A 33 19.44 17.08 -2.09
CA LYS A 33 20.67 16.87 -2.88
C LYS A 33 21.94 17.12 -2.07
N THR A 34 21.83 17.75 -0.90
CA THR A 34 22.95 18.21 -0.08
C THR A 34 23.16 17.37 1.17
N THR A 35 22.10 16.73 1.67
CA THR A 35 22.13 15.86 2.85
C THR A 35 21.40 14.54 2.57
N PRO A 36 21.67 13.46 3.31
CA PRO A 36 21.01 12.16 3.12
C PRO A 36 19.58 12.14 3.71
N ASN A 37 18.74 13.11 3.34
CA ASN A 37 17.40 13.29 3.90
C ASN A 37 16.34 13.39 2.81
N ILE A 38 15.13 12.92 3.12
CA ILE A 38 13.92 13.10 2.32
C ILE A 38 12.88 13.73 3.25
N LEU A 39 12.40 14.91 2.87
CA LEU A 39 11.36 15.60 3.64
C LEU A 39 9.99 15.24 3.05
N ILE A 40 9.07 14.83 3.90
CA ILE A 40 7.69 14.50 3.56
C ILE A 40 6.78 15.53 4.22
N TYR A 41 6.04 16.27 3.41
CA TYR A 41 5.10 17.29 3.86
C TYR A 41 3.67 16.82 3.59
N VAL A 42 2.89 16.76 4.66
CA VAL A 42 1.48 16.37 4.68
C VAL A 42 0.63 17.63 4.82
N ASP A 43 -0.43 17.69 4.04
CA ASP A 43 -1.38 18.78 4.06
C ASP A 43 -2.78 18.22 3.84
N HIS A 44 -3.48 17.91 4.94
CA HIS A 44 -4.79 17.27 4.91
C HIS A 44 -5.82 18.07 4.10
N ASP A 45 -5.75 19.41 4.09
CA ASP A 45 -6.70 20.24 3.35
C ASP A 45 -6.50 20.13 1.84
N SER A 46 -5.25 20.18 1.38
CA SER A 46 -4.97 20.10 -0.05
C SER A 46 -5.01 18.67 -0.59
N GLY A 47 -4.82 17.65 0.26
CA GLY A 47 -4.94 16.23 -0.10
C GLY A 47 -6.37 15.77 -0.38
N LYS A 48 -7.35 16.27 0.38
CA LYS A 48 -8.77 15.88 0.26
C LYS A 48 -9.33 16.01 -1.16
N GLN A 49 -8.92 17.04 -1.90
CA GLN A 49 -9.39 17.27 -3.28
C GLN A 49 -8.96 16.16 -4.26
N TYR A 50 -7.97 15.34 -3.90
CA TYR A 50 -7.47 14.21 -4.66
C TYR A 50 -7.81 12.85 -4.01
N GLY A 51 -8.68 12.86 -2.99
CA GLY A 51 -9.04 11.68 -2.21
C GLY A 51 -7.92 11.15 -1.32
N TYR A 52 -6.95 11.98 -0.93
CA TYR A 52 -5.86 11.54 -0.05
C TYR A 52 -6.32 11.58 1.40
N GLU A 53 -6.12 10.46 2.08
CA GLU A 53 -6.39 10.25 3.50
C GLU A 53 -5.05 9.97 4.19
N ASP A 54 -4.12 10.93 4.13
CA ASP A 54 -2.84 10.83 4.83
C ASP A 54 -3.05 11.02 6.33
N GLY A 55 -2.31 10.30 7.17
CA GLY A 55 -2.41 10.45 8.63
C GLY A 55 -2.03 9.21 9.43
N TRP A 56 -2.13 9.33 10.75
CA TRP A 56 -2.00 8.18 11.65
C TRP A 56 -3.18 7.22 11.49
N LEU A 57 -2.89 5.93 11.40
CA LEU A 57 -3.92 4.91 11.62
C LEU A 57 -4.37 4.98 13.08
N ALA A 58 -5.64 4.68 13.30
CA ALA A 58 -6.22 4.64 14.65
C ALA A 58 -5.87 3.34 15.38
N GLU A 59 -5.61 2.28 14.63
CA GLU A 59 -5.17 0.99 15.11
C GLU A 59 -3.63 0.89 15.09
N ASP A 60 -3.06 0.29 16.13
CA ASP A 60 -1.65 -0.08 16.18
C ASP A 60 -1.52 -1.59 15.94
N ASP A 61 -0.40 -2.04 15.37
CA ASP A 61 -0.09 -3.46 15.25
C ASP A 61 1.07 -3.87 16.16
N GLU A 62 1.55 -5.10 16.03
CA GLU A 62 2.62 -5.66 16.86
C GLU A 62 3.94 -4.86 16.81
N LEU A 63 4.15 -4.10 15.73
CA LEU A 63 5.32 -3.24 15.54
C LEU A 63 5.05 -1.77 15.90
N GLY A 64 3.85 -1.47 16.42
CA GLY A 64 3.45 -0.15 16.90
C GLY A 64 2.66 0.68 15.87
N PRO A 65 2.67 2.02 16.00
CA PRO A 65 1.82 2.89 15.20
C PRO A 65 2.30 3.02 13.75
N ILE A 66 1.34 3.26 12.86
CA ILE A 66 1.57 3.48 11.43
C ILE A 66 1.04 4.84 11.01
N PHE A 67 1.83 5.56 10.24
CA PHE A 67 1.43 6.75 9.52
C PHE A 67 1.33 6.44 8.02
N GLU A 68 0.15 6.63 7.43
CA GLU A 68 -0.06 6.46 6.00
C GLU A 68 0.20 7.76 5.25
N TYR A 69 0.90 7.66 4.13
CA TYR A 69 1.22 8.81 3.28
C TYR A 69 1.05 8.46 1.80
N THR A 70 0.19 9.22 1.12
CA THR A 70 -0.06 9.07 -0.31
C THR A 70 1.13 9.58 -1.12
N GLY A 71 1.61 8.75 -2.04
CA GLY A 71 2.72 9.04 -2.91
C GLY A 71 2.49 10.28 -3.78
N GLN A 72 3.57 10.73 -4.42
CA GLN A 72 3.51 11.86 -5.33
C GLN A 72 2.82 11.50 -6.66
N GLY A 73 2.02 12.47 -7.12
CA GLY A 73 1.54 12.60 -8.49
C GLY A 73 0.05 12.85 -8.45
N THR A 74 -0.46 13.93 -9.06
CA THR A 74 -1.87 14.36 -8.96
C THR A 74 -2.71 14.01 -10.20
N SER A 75 -2.10 13.41 -11.22
CA SER A 75 -2.77 12.99 -12.47
C SER A 75 -2.20 11.67 -12.99
N GLY A 76 -3.07 10.80 -13.50
CA GLY A 76 -2.74 9.45 -13.97
C GLY A 76 -2.30 8.49 -12.86
N ASP A 77 -2.07 7.22 -13.18
CA ASP A 77 -1.56 6.27 -12.20
C ASP A 77 -0.24 6.75 -11.58
N GLN A 78 -0.11 6.63 -10.25
CA GLN A 78 1.19 6.77 -9.62
C GLN A 78 2.11 5.64 -10.06
N THR A 79 3.42 5.88 -9.98
CA THR A 79 4.42 4.90 -10.39
C THR A 79 5.72 5.14 -9.61
N PHE A 80 6.59 4.15 -9.60
CA PHE A 80 7.99 4.27 -9.19
C PHE A 80 8.93 4.53 -10.38
N LEU A 81 8.41 4.51 -11.61
CA LEU A 81 9.22 4.55 -12.82
C LEU A 81 9.38 5.94 -13.42
N GLY A 82 10.51 6.13 -14.09
CA GLY A 82 10.83 7.34 -14.83
C GLY A 82 10.86 8.61 -13.98
N THR A 83 10.82 9.76 -14.64
CA THR A 83 10.88 11.07 -13.98
C THR A 83 9.67 11.30 -13.07
N LYS A 84 8.47 10.85 -13.49
CA LYS A 84 7.23 10.99 -12.73
C LYS A 84 7.23 10.20 -11.41
N GLY A 85 7.85 9.01 -11.40
CA GLY A 85 7.92 8.15 -10.21
C GLY A 85 9.17 8.32 -9.36
N SER A 86 10.15 9.11 -9.81
CA SER A 86 11.47 9.25 -9.15
C SER A 86 11.40 9.61 -7.66
N ARG A 87 10.44 10.45 -7.25
CA ARG A 87 10.25 10.82 -5.84
C ARG A 87 9.60 9.71 -5.01
N ASN A 88 8.66 8.96 -5.58
CA ASN A 88 8.11 7.76 -4.95
C ASN A 88 9.19 6.70 -4.78
N ALA A 89 10.02 6.50 -5.81
CA ALA A 89 11.15 5.59 -5.75
C ALA A 89 12.18 6.03 -4.69
N ALA A 90 12.41 7.33 -4.52
CA ALA A 90 13.29 7.83 -3.46
C ALA A 90 12.81 7.44 -2.06
N VAL A 91 11.49 7.46 -1.81
CA VAL A 91 10.91 6.95 -0.55
C VAL A 91 11.06 5.44 -0.48
N LEU A 92 10.63 4.69 -1.50
CA LEU A 92 10.70 3.23 -1.53
C LEU A 92 12.10 2.68 -1.17
N TYR A 93 13.14 3.36 -1.65
CA TYR A 93 14.51 2.93 -1.46
C TYR A 93 15.33 3.77 -0.47
N HIS A 94 14.66 4.54 0.39
CA HIS A 94 15.35 5.48 1.28
C HIS A 94 16.40 4.78 2.16
N ALA A 95 16.06 3.62 2.75
CA ALA A 95 16.92 2.89 3.66
C ALA A 95 18.19 2.36 2.96
N GLU A 96 18.03 1.79 1.75
CA GLU A 96 19.16 1.31 0.95
C GLU A 96 20.08 2.45 0.49
N ALA A 97 19.50 3.61 0.20
CA ALA A 97 20.25 4.82 -0.13
C ALA A 97 20.86 5.52 1.10
N GLY A 98 20.66 4.97 2.31
CA GLY A 98 21.15 5.56 3.56
C GLY A 98 20.47 6.88 3.91
N ARG A 99 19.20 7.08 3.51
CA ARG A 99 18.47 8.34 3.68
C ARG A 99 17.39 8.26 4.75
N ALA A 100 17.32 9.28 5.60
CA ALA A 100 16.25 9.42 6.59
C ALA A 100 14.98 10.03 5.97
N LEU A 101 13.81 9.60 6.44
CA LEU A 101 12.53 10.22 6.12
C LEU A 101 12.12 11.13 7.29
N HIS A 102 11.94 12.42 7.03
CA HIS A 102 11.43 13.36 8.03
C HIS A 102 10.02 13.80 7.63
N VAL A 103 9.04 13.56 8.51
CA VAL A 103 7.63 13.86 8.22
C VAL A 103 7.20 15.14 8.94
N PHE A 104 6.47 15.98 8.22
CA PHE A 104 5.94 17.25 8.68
C PHE A 104 4.47 17.36 8.32
N VAL A 105 3.65 17.88 9.22
CA VAL A 105 2.22 18.13 9.00
C VAL A 105 1.96 19.63 8.97
N ALA A 106 1.16 20.10 8.02
CA ALA A 106 0.78 21.50 7.94
C ALA A 106 -0.04 21.93 9.18
N GLU A 107 0.37 23.03 9.81
CA GLU A 107 -0.23 23.58 11.04
C GLU A 107 -0.68 25.04 10.80
N GLY A 108 -1.61 25.22 9.86
CA GLY A 108 -2.11 26.55 9.51
C GLY A 108 -1.11 27.44 8.75
N LYS A 109 -1.43 28.74 8.69
CA LYS A 109 -0.57 29.76 8.04
C LYS A 109 0.52 30.22 8.99
N VAL A 110 1.67 30.60 8.42
CA VAL A 110 2.73 31.27 9.19
C VAL A 110 2.16 32.57 9.81
N PRO A 111 2.21 32.75 11.15
CA PRO A 111 1.70 33.95 11.80
C PRO A 111 2.35 35.23 11.24
N GLY A 112 1.53 36.25 10.95
CA GLY A 112 2.01 37.53 10.42
C GLY A 112 2.49 37.51 8.97
N SER A 113 2.46 36.37 8.28
CA SER A 113 2.79 36.29 6.86
C SER A 113 1.65 36.79 5.98
N SER A 114 1.96 37.72 5.08
CA SER A 114 1.05 38.14 3.99
C SER A 114 0.95 37.09 2.87
N SER A 115 1.85 36.10 2.84
CA SER A 115 1.82 34.99 1.90
C SER A 115 0.97 33.82 2.40
N SER A 116 0.58 32.92 1.50
CA SER A 116 -0.09 31.64 1.81
C SER A 116 0.86 30.57 2.37
N ALA A 117 2.07 30.94 2.80
CA ALA A 117 3.02 30.00 3.40
C ALA A 117 2.41 29.32 4.64
N LYS A 118 2.52 28.00 4.67
CA LYS A 118 2.02 27.16 5.77
C LYS A 118 3.14 26.89 6.77
N GLN A 119 2.81 27.03 8.06
CA GLN A 119 3.66 26.54 9.13
C GLN A 119 3.61 25.00 9.11
N GLN A 120 4.72 24.36 9.44
CA GLN A 120 4.90 22.91 9.38
C GLN A 120 5.30 22.43 10.75
N ARG A 121 4.57 21.47 11.32
CA ARG A 121 4.94 20.81 12.56
C ARG A 121 5.73 19.55 12.22
N TYR A 122 6.95 19.44 12.73
CA TYR A 122 7.73 18.22 12.59
C TYR A 122 7.14 17.12 13.49
N ILE A 123 6.83 15.95 12.92
CA ILE A 123 6.22 14.86 13.68
C ILE A 123 7.20 13.73 14.01
N GLY A 124 8.34 13.63 13.31
CA GLY A 124 9.38 12.64 13.61
C GLY A 124 10.16 12.14 12.39
N GLU A 125 11.18 11.33 12.68
CA GLU A 125 11.88 10.52 11.67
C GLU A 125 11.13 9.20 11.49
N PHE A 126 11.05 8.71 10.26
CA PHE A 126 10.31 7.49 9.91
C PHE A 126 11.14 6.54 9.04
N ALA A 127 10.74 5.28 9.03
CA ALA A 127 11.14 4.28 8.06
C ALA A 127 9.90 3.66 7.41
N LEU A 128 10.06 3.04 6.24
CA LEU A 128 8.99 2.21 5.69
C LEU A 128 8.72 1.02 6.60
N ASP A 129 7.47 0.62 6.66
CA ASP A 129 7.05 -0.64 7.25
C ASP A 129 7.84 -1.81 6.64
N PRO A 130 8.46 -2.67 7.47
CA PRO A 130 9.35 -3.71 6.98
C PRO A 130 8.63 -4.90 6.33
N THR A 131 7.33 -5.09 6.62
CA THR A 131 6.53 -6.21 6.08
C THR A 131 5.68 -5.77 4.89
N LEU A 132 5.02 -4.62 4.99
CA LEU A 132 4.17 -4.04 3.95
C LEU A 132 4.51 -2.55 3.76
N PRO A 133 5.57 -2.20 2.99
CA PRO A 133 6.06 -0.83 2.88
C PRO A 133 5.07 0.13 2.23
N TYR A 134 4.19 -0.37 1.36
CA TYR A 134 3.12 0.40 0.75
C TYR A 134 1.94 -0.49 0.36
N THR A 135 0.79 0.13 0.15
CA THR A 135 -0.38 -0.48 -0.52
C THR A 135 -0.73 0.30 -1.77
N VAL A 136 -1.39 -0.35 -2.72
CA VAL A 136 -1.99 0.32 -3.88
C VAL A 136 -3.47 0.53 -3.58
N ARG A 137 -3.97 1.74 -3.81
CA ARG A 137 -5.39 2.06 -3.67
C ARG A 137 -5.91 2.75 -4.92
N GLU A 138 -7.23 2.74 -5.08
CA GLU A 138 -7.89 3.58 -6.06
C GLU A 138 -8.31 4.90 -5.42
N ALA A 139 -8.07 6.01 -6.12
CA ALA A 139 -8.54 7.31 -5.73
C ALA A 139 -8.92 8.15 -6.95
N HIS A 140 -9.55 9.30 -6.72
CA HIS A 140 -9.92 10.24 -7.77
C HIS A 140 -8.79 11.24 -8.00
N GLY A 141 -8.28 11.33 -9.23
CA GLY A 141 -7.30 12.34 -9.62
C GLY A 141 -7.93 13.69 -9.97
N LYS A 142 -7.10 14.61 -10.46
CA LYS A 142 -7.57 15.87 -11.07
C LYS A 142 -8.59 15.56 -12.17
N GLY A 143 -9.81 16.09 -12.05
CA GLY A 143 -10.91 15.84 -12.99
C GLY A 143 -11.72 14.57 -12.72
N GLN A 144 -11.73 14.05 -11.48
CA GLN A 144 -12.56 12.92 -11.03
C GLN A 144 -12.33 11.60 -11.77
N LYS A 145 -11.15 11.44 -12.41
CA LYS A 145 -10.78 10.17 -13.04
C LYS A 145 -10.20 9.21 -12.00
N GLN A 146 -10.70 7.98 -11.98
CA GLN A 146 -10.12 6.88 -11.21
C GLN A 146 -8.66 6.66 -11.64
N ARG A 147 -7.82 6.35 -10.65
CA ARG A 147 -6.38 6.13 -10.82
C ARG A 147 -5.84 5.32 -9.66
N ARG A 148 -4.73 4.64 -9.91
CA ARG A 148 -3.96 3.99 -8.85
C ARG A 148 -3.10 5.01 -8.11
N ILE A 149 -3.11 4.91 -6.79
CA ILE A 149 -2.25 5.66 -5.88
C ILE A 149 -1.42 4.70 -5.03
N ILE A 150 -0.21 5.12 -4.68
CA ILE A 150 0.67 4.45 -3.74
C ILE A 150 0.37 5.05 -2.37
N VAL A 151 0.13 4.22 -1.37
CA VAL A 151 0.01 4.65 0.03
C VAL A 151 1.13 4.01 0.82
N PHE A 152 2.16 4.80 1.13
CA PHE A 152 3.29 4.36 1.94
C PHE A 152 2.84 4.15 3.38
N ARG A 153 3.31 3.06 4.00
CA ARG A 153 3.12 2.77 5.42
C ARG A 153 4.42 3.11 6.13
N LEU A 154 4.39 4.14 6.96
CA LEU A 154 5.56 4.69 7.63
C LEU A 154 5.50 4.36 9.13
N ARG A 155 6.62 3.89 9.68
CA ARG A 155 6.79 3.61 11.10
C ARG A 155 7.76 4.62 11.73
N PRO A 156 7.47 5.15 12.92
CA PRO A 156 8.38 6.06 13.61
C PRO A 156 9.73 5.40 13.89
N LYS A 157 10.79 6.21 13.78
CA LYS A 157 12.14 5.84 14.16
C LYS A 157 12.64 6.83 15.21
N GLY A 158 12.56 6.42 16.47
CA GLY A 158 12.90 7.27 17.63
C GLY A 158 11.71 8.10 18.10
N ALA A 159 11.98 9.30 18.63
CA ALA A 159 10.94 10.18 19.16
C ALA A 159 9.99 10.65 18.06
N PHE A 160 8.69 10.65 18.36
CA PHE A 160 7.64 11.11 17.45
C PHE A 160 6.50 11.79 18.22
N GLU A 161 5.69 12.56 17.50
CA GLU A 161 4.46 13.16 18.00
C GLU A 161 3.26 12.57 17.24
N ARG A 162 2.28 12.08 17.98
CA ARG A 162 1.01 11.57 17.46
C ARG A 162 -0.14 12.35 18.08
N LEU A 163 -0.86 13.09 17.25
CA LEU A 163 -2.07 13.82 17.66
C LEU A 163 -3.29 13.25 16.95
N SER A 164 -4.42 13.16 17.65
CA SER A 164 -5.68 12.64 17.09
C SER A 164 -6.19 13.46 15.90
N LYS A 165 -5.84 14.76 15.81
CA LYS A 165 -6.20 15.62 14.68
C LYS A 165 -5.46 15.26 13.37
N ASP A 166 -4.34 14.56 13.48
CA ASP A 166 -3.53 14.09 12.35
C ASP A 166 -3.87 12.63 11.98
N ALA A 167 -4.90 12.05 12.60
CA ALA A 167 -5.34 10.69 12.32
C ALA A 167 -6.23 10.63 11.08
N VAL A 168 -6.17 9.51 10.38
CA VAL A 168 -7.13 9.19 9.32
C VAL A 168 -8.53 9.06 9.95
N THR A 169 -9.53 9.62 9.28
CA THR A 169 -10.92 9.54 9.74
C THR A 169 -11.38 8.08 9.71
N ARG A 170 -11.92 7.60 10.84
CA ARG A 170 -12.54 6.28 10.91
C ARG A 170 -13.77 6.21 10.00
N ALA A 171 -13.96 5.10 9.31
CA ALA A 171 -15.16 4.89 8.51
C ALA A 171 -16.40 4.81 9.41
N GLU A 172 -17.47 5.53 9.08
CA GLU A 172 -18.71 5.48 9.88
C GLU A 172 -19.46 4.16 9.70
N THR A 173 -19.45 3.63 8.48
CA THR A 173 -20.11 2.38 8.10
C THR A 173 -19.16 1.51 7.30
N THR A 174 -19.41 0.20 7.30
CA THR A 174 -18.66 -0.73 6.48
C THR A 174 -19.13 -0.62 5.04
N THR A 175 -18.21 -0.33 4.13
CA THR A 175 -18.51 -0.27 2.70
C THR A 175 -17.56 -1.16 1.92
N ALA A 176 -18.06 -1.75 0.83
CA ALA A 176 -17.28 -2.52 -0.12
C ALA A 176 -17.51 -1.95 -1.51
N HIS A 177 -16.45 -1.44 -2.13
CA HIS A 177 -16.53 -0.83 -3.46
C HIS A 177 -15.69 -1.62 -4.46
N ARG A 178 -16.22 -1.78 -5.68
CA ARG A 178 -15.46 -2.34 -6.80
C ARG A 178 -14.37 -1.35 -7.21
N VAL A 179 -13.17 -1.87 -7.36
CA VAL A 179 -11.99 -1.17 -7.87
C VAL A 179 -11.33 -2.01 -8.96
N LEU A 180 -10.43 -1.41 -9.73
CA LEU A 180 -9.67 -2.16 -10.74
C LEU A 180 -8.94 -3.36 -10.12
N ALA A 181 -8.95 -4.52 -10.80
CA ALA A 181 -8.24 -5.72 -10.32
C ALA A 181 -6.74 -5.48 -10.10
N SER A 182 -6.14 -4.54 -10.84
CA SER A 182 -4.74 -4.12 -10.68
C SER A 182 -4.45 -3.33 -9.40
N VAL A 183 -5.47 -2.97 -8.60
CA VAL A 183 -5.30 -2.40 -7.26
C VAL A 183 -4.92 -3.49 -6.25
N ALA A 184 -5.33 -4.73 -6.50
CA ALA A 184 -4.93 -5.90 -5.71
C ALA A 184 -3.52 -6.41 -6.06
N GLU A 185 -2.74 -5.65 -6.85
CA GLU A 185 -1.33 -5.91 -7.09
C GLU A 185 -0.52 -5.72 -5.79
N PRO A 186 0.10 -6.77 -5.22
CA PRO A 186 0.91 -6.62 -4.01
C PRO A 186 2.14 -5.74 -4.26
N LYS A 187 2.62 -5.66 -5.51
CA LYS A 187 3.72 -4.79 -5.90
C LYS A 187 3.49 -4.12 -7.25
N MET A 188 3.72 -2.81 -7.29
CA MET A 188 3.81 -2.08 -8.55
C MET A 188 5.17 -2.37 -9.21
N GLN A 189 5.29 -2.08 -10.50
CA GLN A 189 6.56 -2.19 -11.18
C GLN A 189 7.58 -1.21 -10.57
N GLU A 190 8.63 -1.78 -9.99
CA GLU A 190 9.74 -1.04 -9.40
C GLU A 190 10.87 -0.85 -10.43
N PRO A 191 11.63 0.26 -10.37
CA PRO A 191 12.72 0.49 -11.31
C PRO A 191 13.84 -0.53 -11.12
N LYS A 192 14.26 -1.18 -12.21
CA LYS A 192 15.46 -2.03 -12.24
C LYS A 192 16.68 -1.18 -11.89
N ARG A 193 17.35 -1.52 -10.79
CA ARG A 193 18.57 -0.83 -10.39
C ARG A 193 19.73 -1.31 -11.25
N VAL A 194 20.40 -0.38 -11.93
CA VAL A 194 21.73 -0.64 -12.48
C VAL A 194 22.67 -0.57 -11.29
N ALA A 195 23.18 -1.72 -10.85
CA ALA A 195 24.09 -1.80 -9.71
C ALA A 195 25.19 -0.73 -9.84
N ALA A 196 25.20 0.25 -8.94
CA ALA A 196 26.39 1.03 -8.72
C ALA A 196 27.50 0.02 -8.41
N LYS A 197 28.60 0.05 -9.17
CA LYS A 197 29.75 -0.86 -9.03
C LYS A 197 30.32 -0.79 -7.60
N LYS A 198 29.72 -1.52 -6.66
CA LYS A 198 30.21 -2.04 -5.36
C LYS A 198 29.01 -2.57 -4.56
N LYS A 199 29.03 -3.88 -4.29
CA LYS A 199 28.05 -4.75 -3.59
C LYS A 199 26.94 -5.39 -4.45
N LEU A 200 27.33 -6.39 -5.25
CA LEU A 200 26.45 -7.41 -5.86
C LEU A 200 25.80 -8.39 -4.85
N VAL A 201 25.96 -8.19 -3.54
CA VAL A 201 25.63 -9.24 -2.53
C VAL A 201 24.27 -9.03 -1.86
N SER A 202 23.71 -7.81 -1.83
CA SER A 202 22.45 -7.53 -1.12
C SER A 202 21.19 -7.73 -1.98
N GLU A 203 21.20 -7.29 -3.25
CA GLU A 203 20.05 -7.43 -4.15
C GLU A 203 19.77 -8.91 -4.48
N SER A 204 20.83 -9.70 -4.72
CA SER A 204 20.72 -11.14 -4.97
C SER A 204 20.16 -11.90 -3.77
N ARG A 205 20.40 -11.44 -2.53
CA ARG A 205 19.80 -12.02 -1.31
C ARG A 205 18.36 -11.58 -1.07
N ARG A 206 17.97 -10.36 -1.44
CA ARG A 206 16.59 -9.86 -1.26
C ARG A 206 15.63 -10.50 -2.26
N ALA A 207 16.05 -10.67 -3.52
CA ALA A 207 15.27 -11.36 -4.55
C ALA A 207 15.18 -12.88 -4.32
N ALA A 208 16.15 -13.48 -3.62
CA ALA A 208 16.16 -14.91 -3.28
C ALA A 208 15.46 -15.24 -1.95
N GLN A 209 14.85 -14.26 -1.27
CA GLN A 209 14.08 -14.54 -0.05
C GLN A 209 12.80 -15.30 -0.41
N PRO A 210 12.44 -16.38 0.32
CA PRO A 210 11.25 -17.17 0.04
C PRO A 210 9.96 -16.35 -0.06
N SER A 211 9.79 -15.34 0.80
CA SER A 211 8.62 -14.45 0.79
C SER A 211 8.49 -13.65 -0.51
N VAL A 212 9.61 -13.13 -1.03
CA VAL A 212 9.62 -12.35 -2.28
C VAL A 212 9.32 -13.25 -3.48
N ILE A 213 9.79 -14.50 -3.46
CA ILE A 213 9.50 -15.50 -4.49
C ILE A 213 8.01 -15.87 -4.47
N ALA A 214 7.45 -16.13 -3.28
CA ALA A 214 6.03 -16.45 -3.10
C ALA A 214 5.13 -15.30 -3.59
N GLU A 215 5.44 -14.05 -3.22
CA GLU A 215 4.71 -12.86 -3.70
C GLU A 215 4.76 -12.72 -5.23
N HIS A 216 5.92 -13.00 -5.84
CA HIS A 216 6.06 -12.98 -7.30
C HIS A 216 5.18 -14.04 -7.97
N ARG A 217 5.24 -15.29 -7.47
CA ARG A 217 4.40 -16.39 -7.96
C ARG A 217 2.91 -16.08 -7.79
N GLN A 218 2.51 -15.47 -6.67
CA GLN A 218 1.14 -15.05 -6.42
C GLN A 218 0.68 -14.01 -7.46
N SER A 219 1.51 -13.00 -7.73
CA SER A 219 1.18 -11.98 -8.74
C SER A 219 1.07 -12.59 -10.14
N GLU A 220 2.03 -13.43 -10.53
CA GLU A 220 1.99 -14.12 -11.83
C GLU A 220 0.75 -15.01 -11.98
N LEU A 221 0.40 -15.77 -10.93
CA LEU A 221 -0.77 -16.63 -10.90
C LEU A 221 -2.06 -15.82 -11.01
N ARG A 222 -2.17 -14.72 -10.25
CA ARG A 222 -3.32 -13.82 -10.30
C ARG A 222 -3.49 -13.25 -11.71
N ASP A 223 -2.42 -12.71 -12.30
CA ASP A 223 -2.50 -12.03 -13.60
C ASP A 223 -2.83 -13.03 -14.73
N ALA A 224 -2.25 -14.23 -14.68
CA ALA A 224 -2.56 -15.29 -15.62
C ALA A 224 -4.03 -15.73 -15.52
N TYR A 225 -4.57 -15.85 -14.31
CA TYR A 225 -5.96 -16.26 -14.10
C TYR A 225 -6.96 -15.15 -14.42
N LEU A 226 -6.65 -13.90 -14.06
CA LEU A 226 -7.41 -12.71 -14.47
C LEU A 226 -7.53 -12.67 -16.00
N LYS A 227 -6.42 -12.81 -16.72
CA LYS A 227 -6.42 -12.84 -18.19
C LYS A 227 -7.31 -13.96 -18.75
N LYS A 228 -7.31 -15.13 -18.11
CA LYS A 228 -8.18 -16.25 -18.49
C LYS A 228 -9.66 -15.89 -18.30
N LEU A 229 -10.06 -15.41 -17.13
CA LEU A 229 -11.45 -15.03 -16.85
C LEU A 229 -11.93 -13.91 -17.79
N THR A 230 -11.12 -12.89 -18.01
CA THR A 230 -11.44 -11.81 -18.96
C THR A 230 -11.57 -12.32 -20.39
N ALA A 231 -10.71 -13.25 -20.83
CA ALA A 231 -10.84 -13.89 -22.15
C ALA A 231 -12.11 -14.75 -22.29
N GLN A 232 -12.67 -15.21 -21.17
CA GLN A 232 -13.96 -15.90 -21.11
C GLN A 232 -15.15 -14.92 -21.02
N GLY A 233 -14.90 -13.61 -21.03
CA GLY A 233 -15.94 -12.57 -20.99
C GLY A 233 -16.41 -12.20 -19.59
N HIS A 234 -15.72 -12.64 -18.53
CA HIS A 234 -16.10 -12.32 -17.15
C HIS A 234 -15.69 -10.88 -16.78
N GLU A 235 -16.54 -10.21 -16.02
CA GLU A 235 -16.24 -8.92 -15.39
C GLU A 235 -15.52 -9.16 -14.06
N VAL A 236 -14.18 -9.03 -14.08
CA VAL A 236 -13.34 -9.27 -12.91
C VAL A 236 -12.74 -7.96 -12.40
N CYS A 237 -12.87 -7.74 -11.09
CA CYS A 237 -12.37 -6.56 -10.39
C CYS A 237 -11.75 -6.97 -9.04
N ALA A 238 -11.42 -6.00 -8.20
CA ALA A 238 -11.15 -6.23 -6.78
C ALA A 238 -12.15 -5.41 -5.94
N LEU A 239 -12.28 -5.73 -4.66
CA LEU A 239 -13.10 -4.99 -3.71
C LEU A 239 -12.18 -4.31 -2.69
N GLN A 240 -12.42 -3.02 -2.45
CA GLN A 240 -11.88 -2.31 -1.30
C GLN A 240 -12.96 -2.21 -0.22
N ILE A 241 -12.66 -2.78 0.95
CA ILE A 241 -13.56 -2.86 2.10
C ILE A 241 -13.05 -1.90 3.17
N LYS A 242 -13.78 -0.81 3.41
CA LYS A 242 -13.54 0.07 4.56
C LYS A 242 -14.36 -0.47 5.75
N ILE A 243 -13.72 -0.76 6.88
CA ILE A 243 -14.40 -1.34 8.04
C ILE A 243 -14.90 -0.24 8.98
N ALA A 244 -16.18 -0.30 9.36
CA ALA A 244 -16.80 0.62 10.30
C ALA A 244 -15.99 0.77 11.60
N ASN A 245 -15.90 2.01 12.09
CA ASN A 245 -15.19 2.42 13.30
C ASN A 245 -13.67 2.16 13.29
N THR A 246 -13.10 1.88 12.12
CA THR A 246 -11.64 1.70 11.97
C THR A 246 -11.08 2.60 10.88
N THR A 247 -9.75 2.70 10.83
CA THR A 247 -9.01 3.28 9.69
C THR A 247 -8.55 2.21 8.69
N THR A 248 -8.93 0.95 8.92
CA THR A 248 -8.48 -0.19 8.14
C THR A 248 -9.24 -0.28 6.82
N THR A 249 -8.47 -0.45 5.74
CA THR A 249 -8.99 -0.76 4.40
C THR A 249 -8.43 -2.10 3.95
N LEU A 250 -9.30 -3.08 3.71
CA LEU A 250 -8.93 -4.37 3.15
C LEU A 250 -9.08 -4.34 1.64
N THR A 251 -8.23 -5.06 0.92
CA THR A 251 -8.33 -5.25 -0.53
C THR A 251 -8.36 -6.74 -0.84
N THR A 252 -9.32 -7.16 -1.67
CA THR A 252 -9.45 -8.55 -2.11
C THR A 252 -8.55 -8.84 -3.30
N ASP A 253 -8.14 -10.09 -3.52
CA ASP A 253 -7.25 -10.44 -4.63
C ASP A 253 -7.97 -10.35 -5.99
N LEU A 254 -9.05 -11.12 -6.18
CA LEU A 254 -9.94 -11.01 -7.34
C LEU A 254 -11.38 -11.21 -6.91
N TYR A 255 -12.29 -10.48 -7.54
CA TYR A 255 -13.73 -10.64 -7.43
C TYR A 255 -14.33 -10.71 -8.83
N ASP A 256 -14.92 -11.85 -9.14
CA ASP A 256 -15.64 -12.10 -10.38
C ASP A 256 -17.10 -11.68 -10.20
N ALA A 257 -17.47 -10.55 -10.79
CA ALA A 257 -18.82 -10.02 -10.71
C ALA A 257 -19.82 -10.81 -11.57
N THR A 258 -19.35 -11.53 -12.59
CA THR A 258 -20.19 -12.34 -13.47
C THR A 258 -20.62 -13.62 -12.77
N ALA A 259 -19.68 -14.33 -12.14
CA ALA A 259 -19.94 -15.57 -11.44
C ALA A 259 -20.28 -15.37 -9.94
N HIS A 260 -20.14 -14.14 -9.43
CA HIS A 260 -20.32 -13.80 -8.02
C HIS A 260 -19.38 -14.61 -7.10
N GLU A 261 -18.09 -14.59 -7.44
CA GLU A 261 -17.03 -15.37 -6.78
C GLU A 261 -15.93 -14.47 -6.24
N LEU A 262 -15.52 -14.73 -5.00
CA LEU A 262 -14.41 -14.06 -4.33
C LEU A 262 -13.22 -15.01 -4.24
N TYR A 263 -12.10 -14.58 -4.79
CA TYR A 263 -10.87 -15.35 -4.85
C TYR A 263 -9.85 -14.87 -3.82
N SER A 264 -9.18 -15.83 -3.17
CA SER A 264 -7.89 -15.61 -2.51
C SER A 264 -6.82 -16.37 -3.29
N VAL A 265 -5.80 -15.65 -3.73
CA VAL A 265 -4.71 -16.18 -4.56
C VAL A 265 -3.49 -16.36 -3.68
N ARG A 266 -2.86 -17.54 -3.74
CA ARG A 266 -1.64 -17.84 -3.00
C ARG A 266 -0.50 -18.19 -3.95
N GLY A 267 0.71 -17.82 -3.58
CA GLY A 267 1.91 -18.10 -4.37
C GLY A 267 2.43 -19.53 -4.22
N GLU A 268 1.93 -20.26 -3.23
CA GLU A 268 2.31 -21.64 -2.89
C GLU A 268 1.08 -22.42 -2.37
N SER A 269 1.19 -23.75 -2.35
CA SER A 269 0.12 -24.67 -1.92
C SER A 269 0.37 -25.29 -0.53
N SER A 270 1.16 -24.62 0.32
CA SER A 270 1.47 -25.08 1.67
C SER A 270 0.27 -24.99 2.63
N ARG A 271 0.35 -25.68 3.78
CA ARG A 271 -0.71 -25.62 4.80
C ARG A 271 -0.89 -24.20 5.33
N GLU A 272 0.21 -23.48 5.52
CA GLU A 272 0.24 -22.10 5.99
C GLU A 272 -0.52 -21.19 5.02
N GLU A 273 -0.23 -21.29 3.71
CA GLU A 273 -0.88 -20.47 2.68
C GLU A 273 -2.37 -20.80 2.53
N VAL A 274 -2.73 -22.08 2.57
CA VAL A 274 -4.15 -22.51 2.53
C VAL A 274 -4.91 -21.95 3.75
N ARG A 275 -4.34 -22.03 4.95
CA ARG A 275 -4.97 -21.45 6.15
C ARG A 275 -5.09 -19.93 6.05
N ALA A 276 -4.08 -19.26 5.51
CA ALA A 276 -4.15 -17.83 5.24
C ALA A 276 -5.26 -17.49 4.23
N ALA A 277 -5.45 -18.31 3.18
CA ALA A 277 -6.53 -18.13 2.21
C ALA A 277 -7.92 -18.26 2.86
N VAL A 278 -8.12 -19.32 3.65
CA VAL A 278 -9.36 -19.53 4.42
C VAL A 278 -9.65 -18.34 5.32
N GLY A 279 -8.67 -17.93 6.14
CA GLY A 279 -8.83 -16.81 7.07
C GLY A 279 -9.18 -15.52 6.35
N GLN A 280 -8.49 -15.20 5.26
CA GLN A 280 -8.75 -14.00 4.46
C GLN A 280 -10.15 -14.02 3.83
N LEU A 281 -10.56 -15.14 3.21
CA LEU A 281 -11.87 -15.27 2.59
C LEU A 281 -13.01 -15.16 3.61
N LYS A 282 -12.88 -15.86 4.74
CA LYS A 282 -13.87 -15.84 5.82
C LYS A 282 -13.93 -14.51 6.55
N ASP A 283 -12.84 -13.76 6.60
CA ASP A 283 -12.85 -12.38 7.09
C ASP A 283 -13.66 -11.48 6.15
N TYR A 284 -13.30 -11.46 4.87
CA TYR A 284 -13.84 -10.55 3.87
C TYR A 284 -15.34 -10.77 3.62
N VAL A 285 -15.77 -12.02 3.49
CA VAL A 285 -17.17 -12.36 3.12
C VAL A 285 -18.21 -11.79 4.10
N ARG A 286 -17.84 -11.57 5.36
CA ARG A 286 -18.74 -10.99 6.40
C ARG A 286 -19.19 -9.58 6.06
N HIS A 287 -18.39 -8.87 5.25
CA HIS A 287 -18.64 -7.50 4.83
C HIS A 287 -19.36 -7.41 3.47
N LEU A 288 -19.58 -8.54 2.78
CA LEU A 288 -20.18 -8.59 1.45
C LEU A 288 -21.64 -9.05 1.52
N ARG A 289 -22.55 -8.11 1.80
CA ARG A 289 -23.99 -8.33 2.02
C ARG A 289 -24.82 -7.62 0.94
N PRO A 290 -26.06 -8.08 0.63
CA PRO A 290 -26.83 -9.13 1.31
C PRO A 290 -26.51 -10.56 0.84
N HIS A 291 -25.97 -10.75 -0.36
CA HIS A 291 -25.63 -12.06 -0.90
C HIS A 291 -24.11 -12.28 -0.81
N PRO A 292 -23.63 -13.20 0.05
CA PRO A 292 -22.21 -13.48 0.11
C PRO A 292 -21.75 -14.19 -1.18
N PRO A 293 -20.58 -13.84 -1.74
CA PRO A 293 -20.04 -14.53 -2.90
C PRO A 293 -19.60 -15.95 -2.58
N LYS A 294 -19.54 -16.78 -3.62
CA LYS A 294 -18.87 -18.07 -3.52
C LYS A 294 -17.40 -17.85 -3.27
N LEU A 295 -16.82 -18.59 -2.34
CA LEU A 295 -15.42 -18.45 -1.97
C LEU A 295 -14.56 -19.42 -2.77
N VAL A 296 -13.43 -18.93 -3.28
CA VAL A 296 -12.51 -19.73 -4.10
C VAL A 296 -11.07 -19.47 -3.66
N THR A 297 -10.30 -20.54 -3.43
CA THR A 297 -8.85 -20.46 -3.26
C THR A 297 -8.17 -20.83 -4.57
N LEU A 298 -7.31 -19.95 -5.08
CA LEU A 298 -6.52 -20.16 -6.30
C LEU A 298 -5.06 -20.47 -5.93
N LEU A 299 -4.59 -21.67 -6.30
CA LEU A 299 -3.26 -22.18 -5.97
C LEU A 299 -2.42 -22.51 -7.22
N PRO A 300 -1.08 -22.49 -7.11
CA PRO A 300 -0.20 -22.82 -8.23
C PRO A 300 -0.17 -24.33 -8.56
N GLU A 301 -0.54 -25.19 -7.61
CA GLU A 301 -0.60 -26.65 -7.78
C GLU A 301 -1.60 -27.27 -6.81
N LYS A 302 -1.99 -28.54 -7.03
CA LYS A 302 -2.91 -29.24 -6.13
C LYS A 302 -2.25 -29.39 -4.74
N PRO A 303 -2.90 -28.94 -3.66
CA PRO A 303 -2.39 -29.14 -2.31
C PRO A 303 -2.60 -30.60 -1.87
N GLN A 304 -2.06 -30.98 -0.71
CA GLN A 304 -2.33 -32.28 -0.11
C GLN A 304 -3.84 -32.51 0.08
N ASP A 305 -4.31 -33.76 -0.02
CA ASP A 305 -5.74 -34.08 0.04
C ASP A 305 -6.42 -33.62 1.34
N ASP A 306 -5.68 -33.63 2.46
CA ASP A 306 -6.14 -33.06 3.74
C ASP A 306 -6.48 -31.56 3.62
N LEU A 307 -5.69 -30.79 2.89
CA LEU A 307 -5.92 -29.36 2.67
C LEU A 307 -7.07 -29.11 1.70
N THR A 308 -7.26 -29.99 0.71
CA THR A 308 -8.48 -29.97 -0.11
C THR A 308 -9.72 -30.26 0.75
N ASN A 309 -9.63 -31.22 1.67
CA ASN A 309 -10.71 -31.52 2.61
C ASN A 309 -11.01 -30.33 3.54
N LEU A 310 -9.99 -29.63 4.04
CA LEU A 310 -10.14 -28.39 4.81
C LEU A 310 -10.91 -27.33 4.01
N LEU A 311 -10.52 -27.06 2.76
CA LEU A 311 -11.20 -26.07 1.91
C LEU A 311 -12.68 -26.45 1.70
N HIS A 312 -12.97 -27.72 1.41
CA HIS A 312 -14.35 -28.17 1.24
C HIS A 312 -15.18 -28.08 2.53
N THR A 313 -14.59 -28.40 3.68
CA THR A 313 -15.26 -28.29 4.99
C THR A 313 -15.65 -26.85 5.28
N GLU A 314 -14.84 -25.90 4.81
CA GLU A 314 -15.09 -24.46 4.93
C GLU A 314 -15.94 -23.89 3.78
N GLU A 315 -16.54 -24.73 2.93
CA GLU A 315 -17.36 -24.33 1.77
C GLU A 315 -16.59 -23.43 0.78
N ILE A 316 -15.29 -23.68 0.62
CA ILE A 316 -14.40 -22.95 -0.28
C ILE A 316 -14.00 -23.86 -1.44
N ASP A 317 -14.28 -23.41 -2.67
CA ASP A 317 -13.81 -24.08 -3.87
C ASP A 317 -12.29 -23.98 -3.99
N LEU A 318 -11.69 -25.01 -4.58
CA LEU A 318 -10.29 -24.98 -4.96
C LEU A 318 -10.15 -24.87 -6.48
N VAL A 319 -9.36 -23.90 -6.93
CA VAL A 319 -8.84 -23.83 -8.30
C VAL A 319 -7.32 -23.95 -8.23
N PHE A 320 -6.72 -24.82 -9.04
CA PHE A 320 -5.27 -24.93 -9.14
C PHE A 320 -4.81 -25.10 -10.58
N ARG A 321 -3.56 -24.72 -10.86
CA ARG A 321 -2.96 -24.98 -12.18
C ARG A 321 -2.62 -26.46 -12.34
N ASP A 322 -3.01 -27.01 -13.48
CA ASP A 322 -2.72 -28.36 -13.90
C ASP A 322 -2.12 -28.29 -15.31
N GLY A 323 -0.79 -28.31 -15.38
CA GLY A 323 -0.05 -28.00 -16.61
C GLY A 323 -0.34 -26.59 -17.13
N SER A 324 -0.92 -26.50 -18.34
CA SER A 324 -1.34 -25.25 -18.97
C SER A 324 -2.80 -24.86 -18.66
N ALA A 325 -3.56 -25.75 -18.01
CA ALA A 325 -4.95 -25.54 -17.68
C ALA A 325 -5.15 -25.20 -16.20
N TYR A 326 -6.41 -24.95 -15.83
CA TYR A 326 -6.83 -24.78 -14.44
C TYR A 326 -7.90 -25.84 -14.15
N THR A 327 -7.72 -26.58 -13.07
CA THR A 327 -8.65 -27.60 -12.60
C THR A 327 -9.40 -27.04 -11.39
N ARG A 328 -10.72 -27.25 -11.35
CA ARG A 328 -11.60 -26.80 -10.27
C ARG A 328 -12.13 -27.99 -9.50
N CYS A 329 -12.02 -27.93 -8.18
CA CYS A 329 -12.67 -28.83 -7.23
C CYS A 329 -13.72 -28.01 -6.47
N THR A 330 -14.98 -28.29 -6.76
CA THR A 330 -16.10 -27.63 -6.10
C THR A 330 -16.29 -28.19 -4.69
N ALA A 331 -16.38 -27.31 -3.69
CA ALA A 331 -16.81 -27.73 -2.36
C ALA A 331 -18.22 -28.30 -2.45
N LYS A 332 -18.42 -29.46 -1.80
CA LYS A 332 -19.72 -30.12 -1.74
C LYS A 332 -20.64 -29.46 -0.73
#